data_AF-A0A1Y4WGQ2-F1
#
_entry.id   AF-A0A1Y4WGQ2-F1
#
_cell.length_a   1.000
_cell.length_b   1.000
_cell.length_c   1.000
_cell.angle_alpha   90.00
_cell.angle_beta   90.00
_cell.angle_gamma   90.00
#
_symmetry.space_group_name_H-M   'P 1'
#
loop_
_entity.id
_entity.type
_entity.pdbx_description
1 polymer ?
#
loop_
_entity_poly.entity_id
_entity_poly.type
_entity_poly.pdbx_seq_one_letter_code
_entity_poly.pdbx_strand_id
1 'polypeptide(L)'
;MENRLQLDGGGMLRVTVEGARVRLEAEREEDGRGIYKVWVQGGGGGRMLLGTLAPEGGRLSISRSFSRKELEQQVGWPVTGGEAVLAFAFAKEGAWYCEKNPGRLVDDPILRQEMKKPMLCSPGPQGFRLAVPFRTDSPVVLDALVCLAAVELVNGTPHLVWQFDREGHPRIP
;
A
#
# COMPACT_ATOMS: atom_id res chain seq x y z
N MET A 1 17.36 29.16 11.77
CA MET A 1 18.11 28.03 12.40
C MET A 1 17.53 26.75 11.83
N GLU A 2 18.37 25.81 11.38
CA GLU A 2 17.95 24.52 10.80
C GLU A 2 18.39 23.39 11.73
N ASN A 3 17.49 22.44 12.00
CA ASN A 3 17.79 21.21 12.74
C ASN A 3 17.28 19.99 11.94
N ARG A 4 17.98 18.86 12.05
CA ARG A 4 17.66 17.61 11.35
C ARG A 4 17.52 16.47 12.36
N LEU A 5 16.40 15.77 12.30
CA LEU A 5 16.02 14.70 13.22
C LEU A 5 15.69 13.44 12.43
N GLN A 6 16.22 12.30 12.84
CA GLN A 6 15.80 11.01 12.28
C GLN A 6 14.37 10.70 12.75
N LEU A 7 13.55 10.19 11.82
CA LEU A 7 12.21 9.71 12.14
C LEU A 7 12.27 8.23 12.52
N ASP A 8 11.62 7.86 13.61
CA ASP A 8 11.31 6.46 13.90
C ASP A 8 10.46 5.89 12.76
N GLY A 9 10.71 4.65 12.33
CA GLY A 9 10.08 4.08 11.13
C GLY A 9 10.69 4.54 9.79
N GLY A 10 11.72 5.39 9.84
CA GLY A 10 12.59 5.73 8.71
C GLY A 10 12.22 7.03 8.03
N GLY A 11 13.26 7.77 7.62
CA GLY A 11 13.14 9.10 7.02
C GLY A 11 13.79 10.18 7.87
N MET A 12 13.74 11.41 7.37
CA MET A 12 14.34 12.57 8.00
C MET A 12 13.28 13.66 8.18
N LEU A 13 13.31 14.33 9.32
CA LEU A 13 12.55 15.53 9.60
C LEU A 13 13.51 16.73 9.67
N ARG A 14 13.30 17.72 8.80
CA ARG A 14 13.98 19.01 8.85
C ARG A 14 13.08 20.04 9.52
N VAL A 15 13.66 20.78 10.44
CA VAL A 15 12.99 21.83 11.23
C VAL A 15 13.70 23.14 10.95
N THR A 16 13.03 24.06 10.25
CA THR A 16 13.59 25.37 9.89
C THR A 16 12.83 26.47 10.60
N VAL A 17 13.52 27.21 11.48
CA VAL A 17 12.96 28.35 12.20
C VAL A 17 13.17 29.63 11.41
N GLU A 18 12.07 30.24 10.99
CA GLU A 18 11.95 31.48 10.22
C GLU A 18 11.21 32.54 11.07
N GLY A 19 11.92 33.15 12.02
CA GLY A 19 11.33 34.12 12.96
C GLY A 19 10.27 33.48 13.87
N ALA A 20 9.01 33.93 13.74
CA ALA A 20 7.88 33.39 14.51
C ALA A 20 7.28 32.11 13.90
N ARG A 21 7.72 31.71 12.71
CA ARG A 21 7.26 30.50 12.02
C ARG A 21 8.32 29.42 12.00
N VAL A 22 7.85 28.19 11.94
CA VAL A 22 8.65 26.98 11.88
C VAL A 22 8.14 26.14 10.73
N ARG A 23 9.01 25.85 9.77
CA ARG A 23 8.74 24.89 8.68
C ARG A 23 9.22 23.51 9.11
N LEU A 24 8.33 22.53 8.96
CA LEU A 24 8.59 21.12 9.21
C LEU A 24 8.49 20.38 7.88
N GLU A 25 9.58 19.73 7.49
CA GLU A 25 9.68 18.98 6.25
C GLU A 25 10.09 17.56 6.57
N ALA A 26 9.21 16.60 6.34
CA ALA A 26 9.52 15.19 6.50
C ALA A 26 9.67 14.54 5.13
N GLU A 27 10.68 13.70 5.00
CA GLU A 27 10.97 12.95 3.78
C GLU A 27 11.46 11.53 4.09
N ARG A 28 11.17 10.60 3.19
CA ARG A 28 11.76 9.25 3.19
C ARG A 28 11.81 8.71 1.76
N GLU A 29 12.64 7.70 1.54
CA GLU A 29 12.64 6.99 0.27
C GLU A 29 11.33 6.23 0.05
N GLU A 30 10.92 6.10 -1.20
CA GLU A 30 9.83 5.21 -1.58
C GLU A 30 10.29 3.76 -1.46
N ASP A 31 9.63 2.99 -0.60
CA ASP A 31 9.89 1.57 -0.40
C ASP A 31 8.81 0.67 -1.02
N GLY A 32 7.84 1.27 -1.72
CA GLY A 32 6.69 0.59 -2.31
C GLY A 32 5.76 -0.08 -1.30
N ARG A 33 5.98 0.06 0.01
CA ARG A 33 5.20 -0.64 1.04
C ARG A 33 3.83 0.01 1.26
N GLY A 34 3.69 1.29 0.93
CA GLY A 34 2.43 1.99 1.04
C GLY A 34 2.55 3.46 1.43
N ILE A 35 1.49 3.97 2.04
CA ILE A 35 1.33 5.36 2.40
C ILE A 35 1.65 5.54 3.88
N TYR A 36 2.44 6.56 4.20
CA TYR A 36 2.93 6.84 5.54
C TYR A 36 2.36 8.14 6.09
N LYS A 37 2.09 8.17 7.39
CA LYS A 37 1.78 9.40 8.14
C LYS A 37 2.94 9.75 9.05
N VAL A 38 3.26 11.03 9.12
CA VAL A 38 4.32 11.53 10.02
C VAL A 38 3.70 12.17 11.24
N TRP A 39 4.18 11.75 12.39
CA TRP A 39 3.90 12.36 13.68
C TRP A 39 5.15 13.06 14.19
N VAL A 40 4.98 14.20 14.83
CA VAL A 40 6.06 14.97 15.45
C VAL A 40 5.88 15.00 16.96
N GLN A 41 7.00 15.03 17.66
CA GLN A 41 7.08 15.06 19.12
C GLN A 41 7.93 16.25 19.57
N GLY A 42 7.56 16.85 20.69
CA GLY A 42 8.28 17.99 21.26
C GLY A 42 8.85 17.72 22.64
N GLY A 43 9.68 18.64 23.13
CA GLY A 43 10.29 18.60 24.45
C GLY A 43 9.30 18.60 25.62
N GLY A 44 8.06 19.06 25.41
CA GLY A 44 6.98 18.92 26.41
C GLY A 44 6.29 17.55 26.41
N GLY A 45 6.76 16.60 25.59
CA GLY A 45 6.19 15.24 25.50
C GLY A 45 4.90 15.14 24.70
N GLY A 46 4.42 16.24 24.10
CA GLY A 46 3.24 16.21 23.26
C GLY A 46 3.53 15.63 21.87
N ARG A 47 2.48 15.08 21.23
CA ARG A 47 2.56 14.45 19.91
C ARG A 47 1.48 15.03 19.00
N MET A 48 1.85 15.34 17.75
CA MET A 48 0.94 15.93 16.75
C MET A 48 1.12 15.30 15.37
N LEU A 49 0.04 15.16 14.60
CA LEU A 49 0.07 14.65 13.23
C LEU A 49 0.54 15.76 12.28
N LEU A 50 1.70 15.58 11.66
CA LEU A 50 2.19 16.48 10.61
C LEU A 50 1.40 16.29 9.30
N GLY A 51 1.07 15.03 8.98
CA GLY A 51 0.21 14.68 7.85
C GLY A 51 0.64 13.39 7.15
N THR A 52 0.09 13.16 5.96
CA THR A 52 0.39 12.01 5.10
C THR A 52 1.48 12.39 4.10
N LEU A 53 2.50 11.56 3.93
CA LEU A 53 3.54 11.77 2.93
C LEU A 53 2.98 11.53 1.52
N ALA A 54 3.28 12.44 0.60
CA ALA A 54 2.94 12.36 -0.81
C ALA A 54 4.16 11.94 -1.64
N PRO A 55 3.99 11.18 -2.72
CA PRO A 55 5.08 10.87 -3.64
C PRO A 55 5.48 12.10 -4.46
N GLU A 56 6.74 12.51 -4.33
CA GLU A 56 7.37 13.63 -5.04
C GLU A 56 8.76 13.21 -5.52
N GLY A 57 8.92 13.01 -6.83
CA GLY A 57 10.23 12.74 -7.44
C GLY A 57 10.92 11.45 -6.96
N GLY A 58 10.15 10.39 -6.66
CA GLY A 58 10.67 9.10 -6.16
C GLY A 58 10.95 9.07 -4.66
N ARG A 59 10.46 10.07 -3.92
CA ARG A 59 10.54 10.15 -2.45
C ARG A 59 9.14 10.44 -1.91
N LEU A 60 8.88 10.01 -0.69
CA LEU A 60 7.68 10.40 0.05
C LEU A 60 7.99 11.63 0.90
N SER A 61 7.28 12.74 0.67
CA SER A 61 7.54 14.02 1.33
C SER A 61 6.28 14.69 1.89
N ILE A 62 6.47 15.57 2.87
CA ILE A 62 5.46 16.55 3.30
C ILE A 62 6.18 17.79 3.84
N SER A 63 5.67 18.97 3.48
CA SER A 63 6.14 20.25 4.02
C SER A 63 4.95 21.03 4.60
N ARG A 64 5.08 21.49 5.85
CA ARG A 64 4.07 22.30 6.55
C ARG A 64 4.74 23.40 7.35
N SER A 65 4.07 24.54 7.46
CA SER A 65 4.54 25.69 8.26
C SER A 65 3.57 25.94 9.40
N PHE A 66 4.11 26.08 10.61
CA PHE A 66 3.38 26.39 11.83
C PHE A 66 3.95 27.66 12.47
N SER A 67 3.17 28.33 13.30
CA SER A 67 3.74 29.28 14.26
C SER A 67 4.44 28.54 15.39
N ARG A 68 5.48 29.17 15.98
CA ARG A 68 6.15 28.61 17.16
C ARG A 68 5.18 28.40 18.33
N LYS A 69 4.20 29.29 18.50
CA LYS A 69 3.17 29.21 19.54
C LYS A 69 2.26 27.99 19.38
N GLU A 70 1.86 27.66 18.16
CA GLU A 70 1.07 26.44 17.90
C GLU A 70 1.86 25.18 18.27
N LEU A 71 3.15 25.11 17.90
CA LEU A 71 3.99 23.97 18.27
C LEU A 71 4.22 23.89 19.78
N GLU A 72 4.38 25.03 20.45
CA GLU A 72 4.48 25.08 21.91
C GLU A 72 3.22 24.52 22.58
N GLN A 73 2.03 24.84 22.06
CA GLN A 73 0.76 24.35 22.59
C GLN A 73 0.49 22.88 22.28
N GLN A 74 0.89 22.39 21.10
CA GLN A 74 0.53 21.04 20.65
C GLN A 74 1.56 19.97 21.03
N VAL A 75 2.85 20.28 20.97
CA VAL A 75 3.92 19.30 21.22
C VAL A 75 4.86 19.68 22.35
N GLY A 76 4.82 20.95 22.80
CA GLY A 76 5.78 21.49 23.76
C GLY A 76 7.12 21.73 23.09
N TRP A 77 7.34 22.94 22.59
CA TRP A 77 8.53 23.34 21.84
C TRP A 77 9.83 23.14 22.66
N PRO A 78 10.98 22.73 22.05
CA PRO A 78 11.21 22.49 20.63
C PRO A 78 10.71 21.13 20.14
N VAL A 79 10.59 20.97 18.82
CA VAL A 79 10.43 19.64 18.21
C VAL A 79 11.71 18.85 18.47
N THR A 80 11.57 17.67 19.07
CA THR A 80 12.69 16.81 19.51
C THR A 80 12.73 15.49 18.76
N GLY A 81 11.65 15.09 18.10
CA GLY A 81 11.62 13.85 17.32
C GLY A 81 10.33 13.69 16.51
N GLY A 82 10.17 12.51 15.93
CA GLY A 82 8.98 12.15 15.18
C GLY A 82 9.02 10.71 14.68
N GLU A 83 7.90 10.26 14.14
CA GLU A 83 7.71 8.89 13.67
C GLU A 83 6.97 8.89 12.32
N ALA A 84 7.48 8.12 11.36
CA ALA A 84 6.82 7.78 10.11
C ALA A 84 6.11 6.42 10.25
N VAL A 85 4.78 6.45 10.35
CA VAL A 85 3.94 5.26 10.56
C VAL A 85 3.27 4.86 9.25
N LEU A 86 3.38 3.57 8.88
CA LEU A 86 2.65 3.02 7.73
C LEU A 86 1.13 3.09 8.00
N ALA A 87 0.43 3.98 7.30
CA ALA A 87 -0.99 4.22 7.46
C ALA A 87 -1.84 3.32 6.55
N PHE A 88 -1.30 2.95 5.39
CA PHE A 88 -1.93 2.04 4.45
C PHE A 88 -0.87 1.22 3.74
N ALA A 89 -0.96 -0.11 3.79
CA ALA A 89 -0.05 -0.98 3.06
C ALA A 89 -0.54 -1.18 1.62
N PHE A 90 0.34 -0.99 0.64
CA PHE A 90 0.06 -1.49 -0.70
C PHE A 90 0.10 -3.01 -0.68
N ALA A 91 -0.76 -3.64 -1.49
CA ALA A 91 -0.63 -5.06 -1.74
C ALA A 91 0.76 -5.30 -2.34
N LYS A 92 1.58 -6.15 -1.71
CA LYS A 92 2.84 -6.58 -2.32
C LYS A 92 2.51 -7.18 -3.69
N GLU A 93 3.36 -6.95 -4.69
CA GLU A 93 3.28 -7.71 -5.94
C GLU A 93 3.30 -9.21 -5.61
N GLY A 94 2.39 -9.98 -6.20
CA GLY A 94 2.23 -11.40 -5.85
C GLY A 94 1.39 -11.68 -4.60
N ALA A 95 0.94 -10.67 -3.85
CA ALA A 95 0.06 -10.87 -2.71
C ALA A 95 -1.39 -11.13 -3.16
N TRP A 96 -1.96 -12.20 -2.60
CA TRP A 96 -3.34 -12.58 -2.85
C TRP A 96 -4.30 -11.72 -2.02
N TYR A 97 -5.30 -11.14 -2.69
CA TYR A 97 -6.46 -10.50 -2.06
C TYR A 97 -7.76 -11.16 -2.54
N CYS A 98 -8.84 -11.02 -1.78
CA CYS A 98 -10.15 -11.54 -2.19
C CYS A 98 -10.86 -10.52 -3.11
N GLU A 99 -10.85 -10.78 -4.41
CA GLU A 99 -11.62 -10.01 -5.39
C GLU A 99 -13.09 -10.41 -5.32
N LYS A 100 -13.98 -9.43 -5.09
CA LYS A 100 -15.41 -9.67 -4.89
C LYS A 100 -16.16 -9.81 -6.21
N ASN A 101 -15.66 -9.19 -7.27
CA ASN A 101 -16.29 -9.23 -8.59
C ASN A 101 -15.24 -9.52 -9.68
N PRO A 102 -14.72 -10.77 -9.77
CA PRO A 102 -13.64 -11.11 -10.69
C PRO A 102 -14.03 -10.98 -12.16
N GLY A 103 -15.31 -11.11 -12.51
CA GLY A 103 -15.78 -10.90 -13.89
C GLY A 103 -15.47 -9.50 -14.45
N ARG A 104 -15.26 -8.48 -13.62
CA ARG A 104 -14.84 -7.14 -14.10
C ARG A 104 -13.43 -7.10 -14.67
N LEU A 105 -12.61 -8.11 -14.39
CA LEU A 105 -11.20 -8.19 -14.78
C LEU A 105 -11.00 -8.85 -16.14
N VAL A 106 -12.05 -9.43 -16.71
CA VAL A 106 -12.02 -10.12 -18.01
C VAL A 106 -13.01 -9.47 -18.95
N ASP A 107 -12.71 -9.43 -20.23
CA ASP A 107 -13.61 -8.91 -21.26
C ASP A 107 -14.50 -9.98 -21.90
N ASP A 108 -14.10 -11.25 -21.84
CA ASP A 108 -14.85 -12.37 -22.40
C ASP A 108 -16.21 -12.56 -21.70
N PRO A 109 -17.33 -12.60 -22.44
CA PRO A 109 -18.67 -12.67 -21.87
C PRO A 109 -18.99 -14.02 -21.21
N ILE A 110 -18.37 -15.12 -21.63
CA ILE A 110 -18.54 -16.44 -21.01
C ILE A 110 -17.81 -16.46 -19.67
N LEU A 111 -16.56 -15.99 -19.64
CA LEU A 111 -15.78 -15.89 -18.40
C LEU A 111 -16.46 -14.97 -17.38
N ARG A 112 -17.03 -13.85 -17.81
CA ARG A 112 -17.85 -12.98 -16.95
C ARG A 112 -19.02 -13.72 -16.29
N GLN A 113 -19.66 -14.64 -17.01
CA GLN A 113 -20.80 -15.41 -16.50
C GLN A 113 -20.38 -16.50 -15.50
N GLU A 114 -19.19 -17.06 -15.64
CA GLU A 114 -18.63 -18.06 -14.72
C GLU A 114 -18.05 -17.40 -13.44
N MET A 115 -17.43 -16.23 -13.58
CA MET A 115 -16.76 -15.46 -12.51
C MET A 115 -17.71 -14.66 -11.61
N LYS A 116 -18.81 -15.28 -11.15
CA LYS A 116 -19.83 -14.65 -10.28
C LYS A 116 -19.51 -14.71 -8.80
N LYS A 117 -18.60 -15.58 -8.38
CA LYS A 117 -18.22 -15.78 -6.99
C LYS A 117 -16.87 -15.09 -6.71
N PRO A 118 -16.62 -14.63 -5.48
CA PRO A 118 -15.32 -14.10 -5.11
C PRO A 118 -14.20 -15.11 -5.35
N MET A 119 -13.06 -14.61 -5.84
CA MET A 119 -11.85 -15.40 -6.09
C MET A 119 -10.64 -14.71 -5.44
N LEU A 120 -9.58 -15.47 -5.18
CA LEU A 120 -8.31 -14.85 -4.84
C LEU A 120 -7.72 -14.25 -6.11
N CYS A 121 -7.22 -13.02 -6.02
CA CYS A 121 -6.57 -12.31 -7.10
C CYS A 121 -5.18 -11.86 -6.65
N SER A 122 -4.19 -11.99 -7.54
CA SER A 122 -2.85 -11.47 -7.33
C SER A 122 -2.44 -10.65 -8.55
N PRO A 123 -2.25 -9.32 -8.43
CA PRO A 123 -1.75 -8.51 -9.52
C PRO A 123 -0.27 -8.80 -9.78
N GLY A 124 0.16 -8.63 -11.03
CA GLY A 124 1.56 -8.75 -11.45
C GLY A 124 1.89 -7.81 -12.60
N PRO A 125 3.18 -7.65 -12.95
CA PRO A 125 3.60 -6.71 -13.97
C PRO A 125 3.02 -7.00 -15.35
N GLN A 126 2.72 -8.26 -15.67
CA GLN A 126 2.20 -8.67 -16.97
C GLN A 126 0.68 -8.94 -17.01
N GLY A 127 -0.04 -8.62 -15.94
CA GLY A 127 -1.47 -8.90 -15.84
C GLY A 127 -1.85 -9.30 -14.42
N PHE A 128 -2.65 -10.35 -14.26
CA PHE A 128 -3.08 -10.81 -12.96
C PHE A 128 -3.29 -12.32 -12.92
N ARG A 129 -3.39 -12.85 -11.71
CA ARG A 129 -3.66 -14.27 -11.47
C ARG A 129 -4.93 -14.40 -10.66
N LEU A 130 -5.76 -15.39 -11.00
CA LEU A 130 -6.94 -15.75 -10.22
C LEU A 130 -6.78 -17.14 -9.64
N ALA A 131 -7.22 -17.34 -8.41
CA ALA A 131 -7.13 -18.61 -7.72
C ALA A 131 -8.41 -18.99 -6.98
N VAL A 132 -8.73 -20.28 -6.98
CA VAL A 132 -9.79 -20.90 -6.16
C VAL A 132 -9.26 -22.15 -5.48
N PRO A 133 -9.78 -22.51 -4.30
CA PRO A 133 -9.34 -23.73 -3.61
C PRO A 133 -9.47 -24.96 -4.52
N PHE A 134 -8.43 -25.79 -4.56
CA PHE A 134 -8.49 -27.05 -5.30
C PHE A 134 -9.34 -28.05 -4.50
N ARG A 135 -10.49 -28.41 -5.07
CA ARG A 135 -11.50 -29.26 -4.45
C ARG A 135 -11.83 -30.42 -5.37
N THR A 136 -11.82 -31.62 -4.82
CA THR A 136 -12.21 -32.86 -5.55
C THR A 136 -13.66 -33.26 -5.30
N ASP A 137 -14.38 -32.50 -4.46
CA ASP A 137 -15.76 -32.76 -4.03
C ASP A 137 -16.79 -31.81 -4.65
N SER A 138 -16.38 -30.97 -5.60
CA SER A 138 -17.24 -29.99 -6.27
C SER A 138 -16.81 -29.73 -7.72
N PRO A 139 -17.72 -29.29 -8.61
CA PRO A 139 -17.35 -28.85 -9.96
C PRO A 139 -16.32 -27.72 -9.93
N VAL A 140 -15.47 -27.67 -10.96
CA VAL A 140 -14.49 -26.60 -11.18
C VAL A 140 -15.22 -25.30 -11.54
N VAL A 141 -14.77 -24.16 -10.99
CA VAL A 141 -15.44 -22.85 -11.14
C VAL A 141 -15.30 -22.27 -12.56
N LEU A 142 -14.14 -22.46 -13.19
CA LEU A 142 -13.83 -22.05 -14.56
C LEU A 142 -13.56 -23.30 -15.40
N ASP A 143 -14.61 -24.06 -15.66
CA ASP A 143 -14.52 -25.31 -16.40
C ASP A 143 -14.02 -25.07 -17.83
N ALA A 144 -14.44 -23.98 -18.48
CA ALA A 144 -13.96 -23.57 -19.80
C ALA A 144 -12.42 -23.35 -19.85
N LEU A 145 -11.79 -23.03 -18.71
CA LEU A 145 -10.35 -22.77 -18.60
C LEU A 145 -9.62 -23.84 -17.77
N VAL A 146 -10.24 -24.97 -17.45
CA VAL A 146 -9.62 -25.96 -16.54
C VAL A 146 -8.28 -26.46 -17.04
N CYS A 147 -8.10 -26.59 -18.36
CA CYS A 147 -6.85 -27.03 -18.98
C CYS A 147 -5.71 -25.99 -18.87
N LEU A 148 -6.04 -24.73 -18.57
CA LEU A 148 -5.07 -23.65 -18.36
C LEU A 148 -4.75 -23.45 -16.87
N ALA A 149 -5.39 -24.20 -15.98
CA ALA A 149 -5.15 -24.09 -14.54
C ALA A 149 -3.85 -24.79 -14.14
N ALA A 150 -3.02 -24.12 -13.36
CA ALA A 150 -1.94 -24.74 -12.59
C ALA A 150 -2.43 -25.06 -11.18
N VAL A 151 -1.97 -26.17 -10.60
CA VAL A 151 -2.18 -26.44 -9.16
C VAL A 151 -1.01 -25.86 -8.39
N GLU A 152 -1.28 -24.86 -7.55
CA GLU A 152 -0.25 -24.17 -6.78
C GLU A 152 -0.64 -23.98 -5.31
N LEU A 153 0.36 -23.79 -4.44
CA LEU A 153 0.14 -23.45 -3.04
C LEU A 153 -0.07 -21.94 -2.89
N VAL A 154 -1.28 -21.55 -2.52
CA VAL A 154 -1.61 -20.19 -2.11
C VAL A 154 -1.79 -20.18 -0.59
N ASN A 155 -0.92 -19.44 0.11
CA ASN A 155 -0.86 -19.42 1.58
C ASN A 155 -0.83 -20.83 2.21
N GLY A 156 -0.07 -21.75 1.61
CA GLY A 156 0.09 -23.14 2.09
C GLY A 156 -1.06 -24.09 1.76
N THR A 157 -2.09 -23.64 1.05
CA THR A 157 -3.24 -24.46 0.65
C THR A 157 -3.28 -24.65 -0.87
N PRO A 158 -3.56 -25.85 -1.41
CA PRO A 158 -3.63 -26.07 -2.85
C PRO A 158 -4.81 -25.33 -3.49
N HIS A 159 -4.53 -24.64 -4.58
CA HIS A 159 -5.47 -23.87 -5.37
C HIS A 159 -5.28 -24.17 -6.86
N LEU A 160 -6.37 -24.09 -7.63
CA LEU A 160 -6.30 -23.93 -9.08
C LEU A 160 -6.01 -22.46 -9.36
N VAL A 161 -4.99 -22.19 -10.16
CA VAL A 161 -4.51 -20.86 -10.49
C VAL A 161 -4.48 -20.66 -12.01
N TRP A 162 -5.09 -19.58 -12.46
CA TRP A 162 -5.07 -19.12 -13.85
C TRP A 162 -4.28 -17.82 -13.97
N GLN A 163 -3.64 -17.63 -15.11
CA GLN A 163 -2.94 -16.39 -15.45
C GLN A 163 -3.70 -15.65 -16.55
N PHE A 164 -3.77 -14.33 -16.43
CA PHE A 164 -4.40 -13.44 -17.39
C PHE A 164 -3.42 -12.32 -17.76
N ASP A 165 -3.52 -11.81 -18.99
CA ASP A 165 -2.85 -10.57 -19.38
C ASP A 165 -3.51 -9.32 -18.78
N ARG A 166 -3.12 -8.11 -19.21
CA ARG A 166 -3.67 -6.86 -18.67
C ARG A 166 -5.06 -6.55 -19.20
N GLU A 167 -5.39 -7.13 -20.35
CA GLU A 167 -6.66 -7.02 -21.06
C GLU A 167 -7.67 -8.08 -20.58
N GLY A 168 -7.23 -9.01 -19.71
CA GLY A 168 -8.09 -10.03 -19.12
C GLY A 168 -8.26 -11.27 -20.00
N HIS A 169 -7.38 -11.51 -20.96
CA HIS A 169 -7.35 -12.75 -21.71
C HIS A 169 -6.58 -13.84 -20.95
N PRO A 170 -7.08 -15.09 -20.92
CA PRO A 170 -6.36 -16.21 -20.34
C PRO A 170 -5.02 -16.43 -21.06
N ARG A 171 -3.97 -16.67 -20.28
CA ARG A 171 -2.65 -17.06 -20.79
C ARG A 171 -2.47 -18.57 -20.72
N ILE A 172 -1.77 -19.10 -21.72
CA ILE A 172 -1.32 -20.49 -21.71
C ILE A 172 -0.13 -20.57 -20.72
N PRO A 173 -0.14 -21.55 -19.79
CA PRO A 173 0.95 -21.76 -18.83
C PRO A 173 2.32 -22.00 -19.46
#